data_AF-A0A966GKB7-F1
#
_entry.id   AF-A0A966GKB7-F1
#
_cell.length_a   1.000
_cell.length_b   1.000
_cell.length_c   1.000
_cell.angle_alpha   90.00
_cell.angle_beta   90.00
_cell.angle_gamma   90.00
#
_symmetry.space_group_name_H-M   'P 1'
#
loop_
_entity.id
_entity.type
_entity.pdbx_description
1 polymer ?
#
loop_
_entity_poly.entity_id
_entity_poly.type
_entity_poly.pdbx_seq_one_letter_code
_entity_poly.pdbx_strand_id
1 'polypeptide(L)'
;KDFDQVICGIPLGALPQVAAELIAADPAWRHMVERVETVATQAVQLWLRQDAEKLGWALGPAILTAYADDLNTWADMTHLAGAEDWPEGQRPASIAYFCGPLADPPQIPPFSDTGYPERMRAQVQAQAAKWMADHLRYIYPGLIGADGAIDPAGLVAPDGAADAFGAQYFRANVEPSERYVLSVPGSTTARLRADRSGFDNLWLAGDWTYTGINAGCAEAAVMSGMRAAAGLAGIPARIVGEEAEPHPGGSAPNPSQSTAPVLRSLRPQQAGWPWSAVFGMAQTTGPCVTLAMPRDAVAAMLPRGLALAPQAVTGPQQHPVILLFGQQRDVRVNLLPLGIPSYLEFICAVPWVMHTDRALADLAPMIWPQRLYLDSAPPIALGVYGFGLPKKMAAITFDDDSYVVRDSVTGAEIIAAGYSRRGPDGRSHDYPHFAAVRPGYEMAMVTPHRLLGWQYTVYDFSLDSAHMAPLAMEVRIGANDFGLPAGLHHVPPLSLSALGGFFLTAGGTINNPFQSFDIKARLRQGGPR
;
A
#
# COMPACT_ATOMS: atom_id res chain seq x y z
N LYS A 1 -11.64 3.23 -42.47
CA LYS A 1 -12.31 2.59 -41.30
C LYS A 1 -11.98 1.13 -41.47
N ASP A 2 -10.91 0.69 -40.84
CA ASP A 2 -10.21 -0.52 -41.32
C ASP A 2 -10.58 -1.73 -40.48
N PHE A 3 -11.13 -1.53 -39.28
CA PHE A 3 -11.59 -2.59 -38.37
C PHE A 3 -12.85 -2.16 -37.62
N ASP A 4 -13.78 -3.10 -37.44
CA ASP A 4 -14.99 -2.91 -36.63
C ASP A 4 -14.72 -3.11 -35.14
N GLN A 5 -13.84 -4.04 -34.79
CA GLN A 5 -13.41 -4.38 -33.43
C GLN A 5 -11.89 -4.57 -33.39
N VAL A 6 -11.22 -4.11 -32.33
CA VAL A 6 -9.75 -4.15 -32.18
C VAL A 6 -9.35 -4.77 -30.85
N ILE A 7 -8.40 -5.72 -30.87
CA ILE A 7 -7.75 -6.24 -29.66
C ILE A 7 -6.29 -5.77 -29.67
N CYS A 8 -5.90 -4.97 -28.68
CA CYS A 8 -4.52 -4.51 -28.50
C CYS A 8 -3.75 -5.49 -27.61
N GLY A 9 -2.95 -6.34 -28.26
CA GLY A 9 -2.01 -7.26 -27.63
C GLY A 9 -0.59 -6.72 -27.49
N ILE A 10 -0.37 -5.43 -27.75
CA ILE A 10 0.97 -4.85 -27.85
C ILE A 10 1.51 -4.58 -26.43
N PRO A 11 2.74 -4.98 -26.10
CA PRO A 11 3.32 -4.77 -24.77
C PRO A 11 3.42 -3.28 -24.41
N LEU A 12 3.29 -3.00 -23.11
CA LEU A 12 3.20 -1.65 -22.56
C LEU A 12 4.32 -0.72 -23.02
N GLY A 13 5.57 -1.22 -23.07
CA GLY A 13 6.73 -0.43 -23.46
C GLY A 13 6.64 0.14 -24.87
N ALA A 14 5.89 -0.51 -25.77
CA ALA A 14 5.69 -0.08 -27.15
C ALA A 14 4.45 0.81 -27.36
N LEU A 15 3.54 0.90 -26.38
CA LEU A 15 2.31 1.69 -26.50
C LEU A 15 2.56 3.19 -26.73
N PRO A 16 3.53 3.86 -26.08
CA PRO A 16 3.82 5.28 -26.35
C PRO A 16 4.12 5.59 -27.82
N GLN A 17 4.65 4.62 -28.57
CA GLN A 17 5.03 4.79 -29.97
C GLN A 17 3.89 4.50 -30.94
N VAL A 18 2.99 3.57 -30.60
CA VAL A 18 1.94 3.09 -31.52
C VAL A 18 0.52 3.54 -31.14
N ALA A 19 0.33 4.06 -29.92
CA ALA A 19 -0.98 4.42 -29.35
C ALA A 19 -1.02 5.86 -28.81
N ALA A 20 -0.16 6.76 -29.31
CA ALA A 20 -0.05 8.13 -28.84
C ALA A 20 -1.39 8.90 -28.85
N GLU A 21 -2.22 8.67 -29.86
CA GLU A 21 -3.56 9.29 -29.97
C GLU A 21 -4.51 8.80 -28.87
N LEU A 22 -4.47 7.50 -28.52
CA LEU A 22 -5.27 6.93 -27.43
C LEU A 22 -4.82 7.48 -26.08
N ILE A 23 -3.52 7.57 -25.85
CA ILE A 23 -2.91 8.15 -24.64
C ILE A 23 -3.24 9.63 -24.49
N ALA A 24 -3.32 10.37 -25.59
CA ALA A 24 -3.72 11.77 -25.59
C ALA A 24 -5.22 11.93 -25.27
N ALA A 25 -6.06 11.04 -25.79
CA ALA A 25 -7.51 11.11 -25.70
C ALA A 25 -8.08 10.72 -24.32
N ASP A 26 -7.48 9.75 -23.63
CA ASP A 26 -7.98 9.25 -22.33
C ASP A 26 -6.92 9.40 -21.22
N PRO A 27 -7.21 10.18 -20.14
CA PRO A 27 -6.32 10.31 -18.99
C PRO A 27 -5.94 8.99 -18.31
N ALA A 28 -6.80 7.97 -18.36
CA ALA A 28 -6.52 6.66 -17.76
C ALA A 28 -5.40 5.91 -18.52
N TRP A 29 -5.34 6.06 -19.86
CA TRP A 29 -4.22 5.53 -20.64
C TRP A 29 -2.90 6.23 -20.31
N ARG A 30 -2.94 7.56 -20.20
CA ARG A 30 -1.78 8.34 -19.77
C ARG A 30 -1.29 7.91 -18.39
N HIS A 31 -2.21 7.77 -17.45
CA HIS A 31 -1.91 7.32 -16.10
C HIS A 31 -1.26 5.93 -16.10
N MET A 32 -1.77 4.99 -16.90
CA MET A 32 -1.22 3.65 -17.05
C MET A 32 0.23 3.67 -17.55
N VAL A 33 0.51 4.37 -18.65
CA VAL A 33 1.86 4.39 -19.25
C VAL A 33 2.88 5.17 -18.40
N GLU A 34 2.42 6.10 -17.56
CA GLU A 34 3.28 6.86 -16.64
C GLU A 34 3.60 6.10 -15.34
N ARG A 35 2.71 5.20 -14.89
CA ARG A 35 2.82 4.54 -13.57
C ARG A 35 3.18 3.06 -13.63
N VAL A 36 2.86 2.36 -14.71
CA VAL A 36 3.25 0.96 -14.88
C VAL A 36 4.61 0.94 -15.55
N GLU A 37 5.65 0.61 -14.78
CA GLU A 37 7.02 0.63 -15.25
C GLU A 37 7.39 -0.63 -16.02
N THR A 38 8.41 -0.53 -16.87
CA THR A 38 9.00 -1.68 -17.58
C THR A 38 10.53 -1.64 -17.47
N VAL A 39 11.17 -2.80 -17.51
CA VAL A 39 12.63 -2.93 -17.46
C VAL A 39 13.13 -3.81 -18.60
N ALA A 40 14.35 -3.54 -19.10
CA ALA A 40 15.03 -4.48 -19.96
C ALA A 40 15.45 -5.72 -19.16
N THR A 41 15.50 -6.87 -19.83
CA THR A 41 15.95 -8.12 -19.22
C THR A 41 16.96 -8.82 -20.10
N GLN A 42 17.67 -9.79 -19.53
CA GLN A 42 18.60 -10.64 -20.26
C GLN A 42 18.28 -12.11 -20.01
N ALA A 43 18.62 -12.94 -21.00
CA ALA A 43 18.45 -14.38 -20.93
C ALA A 43 19.62 -15.12 -21.56
N VAL A 44 19.98 -16.25 -20.96
CA VAL A 44 21.00 -17.18 -21.47
C VAL A 44 20.45 -18.59 -21.37
N GLN A 45 20.61 -19.40 -22.41
CA GLN A 45 20.28 -20.83 -22.35
C GLN A 45 21.48 -21.65 -22.77
N LEU A 46 21.87 -22.60 -21.92
CA LEU A 46 22.91 -23.57 -22.18
C LEU A 46 22.29 -24.93 -22.47
N TRP A 47 22.75 -25.54 -23.56
CA TRP A 47 22.43 -26.92 -23.92
C TRP A 47 23.61 -27.80 -23.56
N LEU A 48 23.39 -28.78 -22.69
CA LEU A 48 24.46 -29.53 -22.02
C LEU A 48 24.44 -31.00 -22.45
N ARG A 49 25.64 -31.57 -22.64
CA ARG A 49 25.81 -32.98 -23.04
C ARG A 49 25.61 -33.98 -21.90
N GLN A 50 25.62 -33.50 -20.66
CA GLN A 50 25.43 -34.32 -19.47
C GLN A 50 24.16 -33.92 -18.73
N ASP A 51 23.60 -34.87 -18.00
CA ASP A 51 22.46 -34.64 -17.12
C ASP A 51 22.87 -33.72 -15.97
N ALA A 52 21.93 -32.90 -15.48
CA ALA A 52 22.17 -31.95 -14.39
C ALA A 52 22.80 -32.60 -13.14
N GLU A 53 22.40 -33.84 -12.81
CA GLU A 53 22.95 -34.61 -11.68
C GLU A 53 24.45 -34.92 -11.85
N LYS A 54 24.87 -35.31 -13.05
CA LYS A 54 26.30 -35.58 -13.36
C LYS A 54 27.14 -34.31 -13.30
N LEU A 55 26.52 -33.17 -13.60
CA LEU A 55 27.15 -31.86 -13.48
C LEU A 55 27.19 -31.34 -12.03
N GLY A 56 26.48 -31.99 -11.10
CA GLY A 56 26.54 -31.71 -9.65
C GLY A 56 25.20 -31.30 -9.03
N TRP A 57 24.13 -31.14 -9.81
CA TRP A 57 22.81 -30.76 -9.31
C TRP A 57 21.93 -31.98 -9.03
N ALA A 58 21.94 -32.47 -7.78
CA ALA A 58 21.25 -33.69 -7.38
C ALA A 58 19.81 -33.48 -6.83
N LEU A 59 19.25 -32.27 -6.93
CA LEU A 59 17.95 -31.94 -6.32
C LEU A 59 16.75 -32.15 -7.27
N GLY A 60 17.00 -32.65 -8.49
CA GLY A 60 15.98 -32.80 -9.53
C GLY A 60 15.60 -31.45 -10.17
N PRO A 61 14.52 -31.42 -10.97
CA PRO A 61 14.07 -30.21 -11.67
C PRO A 61 13.78 -29.08 -10.68
N ALA A 62 14.41 -27.94 -10.89
CA ALA A 62 14.36 -26.82 -9.95
C ALA A 62 14.40 -25.47 -10.66
N ILE A 63 13.89 -24.46 -9.95
CA ILE A 63 14.08 -23.05 -10.25
C ILE A 63 14.75 -22.44 -9.02
N LEU A 64 15.90 -21.81 -9.21
CA LEU A 64 16.59 -21.03 -8.19
C LEU A 64 16.52 -19.57 -8.58
N THR A 65 15.93 -18.73 -7.73
CA THR A 65 15.86 -17.28 -7.93
C THR A 65 16.55 -16.54 -6.79
N ALA A 66 16.83 -15.25 -6.98
CA ALA A 66 17.63 -14.42 -6.07
C ALA A 66 19.01 -15.02 -5.77
N TYR A 67 19.61 -15.70 -6.75
CA TYR A 67 20.87 -16.42 -6.58
C TYR A 67 22.10 -15.51 -6.61
N ALA A 68 22.40 -14.93 -7.77
CA ALA A 68 23.48 -13.96 -7.93
C ALA A 68 23.18 -13.05 -9.12
N ASP A 69 23.21 -11.73 -8.90
CA ASP A 69 23.04 -10.76 -9.99
C ASP A 69 24.25 -10.82 -10.96
N ASP A 70 24.08 -10.56 -12.25
CA ASP A 70 22.87 -10.06 -12.92
C ASP A 70 21.99 -11.17 -13.53
N LEU A 71 22.45 -12.43 -13.55
CA LEU A 71 21.67 -13.62 -13.94
C LEU A 71 21.13 -14.34 -12.69
N ASN A 72 20.27 -13.66 -11.96
CA ASN A 72 19.86 -14.07 -10.62
C ASN A 72 18.83 -15.21 -10.57
N THR A 73 18.34 -15.66 -11.72
CA THR A 73 17.47 -16.82 -11.82
C THR A 73 18.11 -17.88 -12.73
N TRP A 74 18.17 -19.11 -12.23
CA TRP A 74 18.49 -20.32 -12.98
C TRP A 74 17.29 -21.28 -12.93
N ALA A 75 17.02 -21.96 -14.03
CA ALA A 75 16.00 -22.99 -14.12
C ALA A 75 16.49 -24.19 -14.94
N ASP A 76 16.22 -25.39 -14.42
CA ASP A 76 16.34 -26.62 -15.19
C ASP A 76 15.14 -26.74 -16.16
N MET A 77 15.42 -26.48 -17.44
CA MET A 77 14.46 -26.51 -18.53
C MET A 77 14.58 -27.79 -19.38
N THR A 78 15.20 -28.85 -18.85
CA THR A 78 15.46 -30.11 -19.59
C THR A 78 14.20 -30.73 -20.19
N HIS A 79 13.02 -30.48 -19.59
CA HIS A 79 11.74 -30.92 -20.13
C HIS A 79 11.42 -30.35 -21.54
N LEU A 80 12.01 -29.21 -21.92
CA LEU A 80 11.85 -28.60 -23.25
C LEU A 80 12.63 -29.35 -24.34
N ALA A 81 13.62 -30.18 -23.99
CA ALA A 81 14.40 -30.91 -24.98
C ALA A 81 13.56 -31.86 -25.86
N GLY A 82 12.33 -32.22 -25.43
CA GLY A 82 11.39 -33.01 -26.22
C GLY A 82 10.48 -32.20 -27.14
N ALA A 83 10.40 -30.88 -26.93
CA ALA A 83 9.65 -29.94 -27.77
C ALA A 83 10.55 -29.21 -28.78
N GLU A 84 11.87 -29.20 -28.54
CA GLU A 84 12.87 -28.67 -29.48
C GLU A 84 13.23 -29.70 -30.56
N ASP A 85 13.43 -29.22 -31.79
CA ASP A 85 13.88 -30.05 -32.92
C ASP A 85 15.41 -30.18 -32.92
N TRP A 86 15.92 -31.40 -32.76
CA TRP A 86 17.35 -31.69 -32.71
C TRP A 86 17.77 -32.72 -33.76
N PRO A 87 18.97 -32.56 -34.37
CA PRO A 87 19.57 -33.62 -35.18
C PRO A 87 19.73 -34.91 -34.39
N GLU A 88 19.68 -36.06 -35.08
CA GLU A 88 19.87 -37.37 -34.46
C GLU A 88 21.21 -37.42 -33.70
N GLY A 89 21.15 -37.83 -32.43
CA GLY A 89 22.33 -37.91 -31.56
C GLY A 89 22.85 -36.56 -31.02
N GLN A 90 22.25 -35.43 -31.37
CA GLN A 90 22.66 -34.09 -30.88
C GLN A 90 21.71 -33.49 -29.83
N ARG A 91 20.67 -34.23 -29.43
CA ARG A 91 19.74 -33.78 -28.40
C ARG A 91 20.49 -33.54 -27.07
N PRO A 92 20.27 -32.40 -26.41
CA PRO A 92 20.86 -32.11 -25.10
C PRO A 92 20.37 -33.10 -24.04
N ALA A 93 21.27 -33.45 -23.12
CA ALA A 93 20.94 -34.25 -21.94
C ALA A 93 20.30 -33.38 -20.85
N SER A 94 20.73 -32.11 -20.74
CA SER A 94 20.05 -31.12 -19.91
C SER A 94 20.05 -29.72 -20.54
N ILE A 95 19.08 -28.90 -20.13
CA ILE A 95 18.94 -27.50 -20.57
C ILE A 95 18.93 -26.61 -19.34
N ALA A 96 19.86 -25.66 -19.27
CA ALA A 96 19.94 -24.69 -18.18
C ALA A 96 19.60 -23.29 -18.70
N TYR A 97 18.51 -22.73 -18.19
CA TYR A 97 18.06 -21.39 -18.53
C TYR A 97 18.43 -20.41 -17.41
N PHE A 98 18.93 -19.24 -17.78
CA PHE A 98 19.30 -18.16 -16.87
C PHE A 98 18.63 -16.87 -17.32
N CYS A 99 18.15 -16.08 -16.38
CA CYS A 99 17.66 -14.74 -16.68
C CYS A 99 17.82 -13.77 -15.50
N GLY A 100 17.66 -12.49 -15.81
CA GLY A 100 17.65 -11.43 -14.82
C GLY A 100 17.44 -10.05 -15.45
N PRO A 101 17.39 -8.99 -14.64
CA PRO A 101 17.28 -7.63 -15.14
C PRO A 101 18.52 -7.24 -15.95
N LEU A 102 18.33 -6.35 -16.92
CA LEU A 102 19.42 -5.70 -17.64
C LEU A 102 19.25 -4.19 -17.43
N ALA A 103 20.29 -3.54 -16.91
CA ALA A 103 20.24 -2.11 -16.65
C ALA A 103 20.04 -1.32 -17.95
N ASP A 104 19.10 -0.37 -17.94
CA ASP A 104 18.93 0.55 -19.05
C ASP A 104 20.14 1.50 -19.17
N PRO A 105 20.50 1.90 -20.41
CA PRO A 105 21.48 2.95 -20.59
C PRO A 105 20.92 4.29 -20.05
N PRO A 106 21.79 5.25 -19.68
CA PRO A 106 21.36 6.59 -19.26
C PRO A 106 20.45 7.29 -20.28
N GLN A 107 20.62 6.96 -21.56
CA GLN A 107 19.77 7.39 -22.64
C GLN A 107 19.48 6.21 -23.57
N ILE A 108 18.19 5.91 -23.78
CA ILE A 108 17.76 4.89 -24.74
C ILE A 108 18.07 5.39 -26.17
N PRO A 109 18.77 4.60 -27.00
CA PRO A 109 19.08 4.99 -28.38
C PRO A 109 17.82 5.18 -29.24
N PRO A 110 17.88 6.04 -30.28
CA PRO A 110 16.78 6.19 -31.22
C PRO A 110 16.62 4.94 -32.11
N PHE A 111 15.42 4.72 -32.64
CA PHE A 111 15.13 3.60 -33.57
C PHE A 111 16.00 3.56 -34.83
N SER A 112 16.65 4.67 -35.20
CA SER A 112 17.61 4.71 -36.30
C SER A 112 18.90 3.94 -36.01
N ASP A 113 19.20 3.64 -34.74
CA ASP A 113 20.36 2.83 -34.34
C ASP A 113 20.00 1.34 -34.34
N THR A 114 19.85 0.79 -35.55
CA THR A 114 19.50 -0.63 -35.75
C THR A 114 20.57 -1.61 -35.27
N GLY A 115 21.76 -1.13 -34.91
CA GLY A 115 22.84 -1.95 -34.36
C GLY A 115 22.75 -2.14 -32.84
N TYR A 116 21.88 -1.40 -32.16
CA TYR A 116 21.79 -1.44 -30.69
C TYR A 116 21.43 -2.82 -30.12
N PRO A 117 20.40 -3.54 -30.62
CA PRO A 117 20.07 -4.87 -30.11
C PRO A 117 21.23 -5.85 -30.17
N GLU A 118 21.99 -5.86 -31.28
CA GLU A 118 23.12 -6.76 -31.46
C GLU A 118 24.30 -6.41 -30.54
N ARG A 119 24.55 -5.11 -30.30
CA ARG A 119 25.56 -4.68 -29.30
C ARG A 119 25.16 -5.12 -27.88
N MET A 120 23.87 -5.01 -27.54
CA MET A 120 23.38 -5.46 -26.23
C MET A 120 23.43 -6.98 -26.08
N ARG A 121 23.12 -7.75 -27.14
CA ARG A 121 23.29 -9.21 -27.17
C ARG A 121 24.75 -9.62 -26.94
N ALA A 122 25.69 -8.97 -27.64
CA ALA A 122 27.12 -9.21 -27.46
C ALA A 122 27.60 -8.86 -26.04
N GLN A 123 27.05 -7.78 -25.45
CA GLN A 123 27.31 -7.42 -24.05
C GLN A 123 26.80 -8.50 -23.09
N VAL A 124 25.57 -9.00 -23.26
CA VAL A 124 25.02 -10.10 -22.44
C VAL A 124 25.90 -11.34 -22.56
N GLN A 125 26.34 -11.72 -23.76
CA GLN A 125 27.24 -12.86 -23.95
C GLN A 125 28.56 -12.70 -23.18
N ALA A 126 29.20 -11.53 -23.25
CA ALA A 126 30.44 -11.26 -22.53
C ALA A 126 30.24 -11.25 -21.00
N GLN A 127 29.13 -10.69 -20.52
CA GLN A 127 28.81 -10.66 -19.09
C GLN A 127 28.45 -12.05 -18.56
N ALA A 128 27.72 -12.86 -19.33
CA ALA A 128 27.36 -14.22 -18.98
C ALA A 128 28.60 -15.10 -18.79
N ALA A 129 29.60 -15.00 -19.69
CA ALA A 129 30.86 -15.74 -19.54
C ALA A 129 31.54 -15.44 -18.20
N LYS A 130 31.59 -14.15 -17.81
CA LYS A 130 32.16 -13.73 -16.52
C LYS A 130 31.33 -14.24 -15.35
N TRP A 131 30.01 -14.02 -15.38
CA TRP A 131 29.10 -14.45 -14.31
C TRP A 131 29.19 -15.96 -14.08
N MET A 132 29.26 -16.74 -15.16
CA MET A 132 29.34 -18.19 -15.07
C MET A 132 30.67 -18.67 -14.48
N ALA A 133 31.80 -18.03 -14.81
CA ALA A 133 33.08 -18.36 -14.18
C ALA A 133 33.05 -18.16 -12.64
N ASP A 134 32.34 -17.14 -12.19
CA ASP A 134 32.26 -16.77 -10.77
C ASP A 134 31.21 -17.59 -9.99
N HIS A 135 30.05 -17.86 -10.60
CA HIS A 135 28.87 -18.37 -9.89
C HIS A 135 28.40 -19.76 -10.34
N LEU A 136 28.59 -20.14 -11.62
CA LEU A 136 28.02 -21.40 -12.13
C LEU A 136 28.63 -22.64 -11.43
N ARG A 137 29.86 -22.54 -10.93
CA ARG A 137 30.56 -23.60 -10.19
C ARG A 137 29.79 -24.16 -8.98
N TYR A 138 28.87 -23.40 -8.40
CA TYR A 138 28.08 -23.85 -7.25
C TYR A 138 26.81 -24.60 -7.66
N ILE A 139 26.37 -24.45 -8.92
CA ILE A 139 25.23 -25.17 -9.50
C ILE A 139 25.75 -26.40 -10.26
N TYR A 140 26.74 -26.20 -11.14
CA TYR A 140 27.33 -27.22 -11.99
C TYR A 140 28.86 -27.29 -11.84
N PRO A 141 29.39 -27.74 -10.69
CA PRO A 141 30.84 -27.92 -10.53
C PRO A 141 31.46 -28.82 -11.61
N GLY A 142 30.71 -29.82 -12.11
CA GLY A 142 31.18 -30.73 -13.17
C GLY A 142 31.24 -30.11 -14.57
N LEU A 143 30.69 -28.91 -14.77
CA LEU A 143 30.78 -28.16 -16.04
C LEU A 143 32.00 -27.22 -16.06
N ILE A 144 32.67 -27.03 -14.93
CA ILE A 144 33.78 -26.08 -14.80
C ILE A 144 35.11 -26.82 -14.92
N GLY A 145 35.92 -26.39 -15.89
CA GLY A 145 37.27 -26.88 -16.14
C GLY A 145 38.27 -26.50 -15.04
N ALA A 146 39.48 -27.07 -15.10
CA ALA A 146 40.54 -26.83 -14.12
C ALA A 146 41.03 -25.37 -14.11
N ASP A 147 40.84 -24.64 -15.19
CA ASP A 147 41.12 -23.20 -15.33
C ASP A 147 40.02 -22.30 -14.74
N GLY A 148 38.93 -22.89 -14.25
CA GLY A 148 37.78 -22.18 -13.69
C GLY A 148 36.79 -21.64 -14.72
N ALA A 149 36.98 -21.95 -16.01
CA ALA A 149 36.05 -21.61 -17.08
C ALA A 149 35.07 -22.75 -17.36
N ILE A 150 34.02 -22.50 -18.15
CA ILE A 150 33.14 -23.56 -18.66
C ILE A 150 33.95 -24.47 -19.58
N ASP A 151 33.86 -25.79 -19.37
CA ASP A 151 34.40 -26.78 -20.28
C ASP A 151 33.56 -26.81 -21.58
N PRO A 152 34.13 -26.39 -22.74
CA PRO A 152 33.41 -26.39 -24.01
C PRO A 152 32.94 -27.79 -24.43
N ALA A 153 33.58 -28.86 -23.96
CA ALA A 153 33.18 -30.23 -24.25
C ALA A 153 31.85 -30.61 -23.55
N GLY A 154 31.47 -29.88 -22.50
CA GLY A 154 30.19 -30.05 -21.81
C GLY A 154 28.99 -29.45 -22.56
N LEU A 155 29.24 -28.59 -23.55
CA LEU A 155 28.21 -27.88 -24.31
C LEU A 155 27.82 -28.63 -25.58
N VAL A 156 26.53 -28.59 -25.91
CA VAL A 156 26.02 -28.96 -27.24
C VAL A 156 26.22 -27.75 -28.15
N ALA A 157 26.92 -27.96 -29.25
CA ALA A 157 27.16 -26.94 -30.27
C ALA A 157 27.12 -27.61 -31.67
N PRO A 158 26.79 -26.85 -32.73
CA PRO A 158 26.84 -27.36 -34.10
C PRO A 158 28.21 -27.93 -34.47
N ASP A 159 28.23 -28.94 -35.34
CA ASP A 159 29.47 -29.53 -35.82
C ASP A 159 30.38 -28.48 -36.47
N GLY A 160 31.64 -28.42 -36.04
CA GLY A 160 32.62 -27.44 -36.53
C GLY A 160 32.51 -26.03 -35.91
N ALA A 161 31.68 -25.84 -34.87
CA ALA A 161 31.67 -24.59 -34.11
C ALA A 161 33.04 -24.29 -33.51
N ALA A 162 33.62 -23.13 -33.85
CA ALA A 162 34.91 -22.69 -33.31
C ALA A 162 34.80 -22.23 -31.83
N ASP A 163 33.61 -21.81 -31.41
CA ASP A 163 33.28 -21.39 -30.05
C ASP A 163 31.96 -22.05 -29.62
N ALA A 164 32.06 -23.09 -28.79
CA ALA A 164 30.90 -23.80 -28.30
C ALA A 164 30.05 -22.95 -27.36
N PHE A 165 30.66 -22.01 -26.63
CA PHE A 165 29.93 -21.10 -25.74
C PHE A 165 29.18 -20.04 -26.54
N GLY A 166 29.82 -19.46 -27.56
CA GLY A 166 29.17 -18.52 -28.47
C GLY A 166 28.06 -19.12 -29.33
N ALA A 167 28.00 -20.46 -29.45
CA ALA A 167 26.90 -21.18 -30.08
C ALA A 167 25.66 -21.34 -29.17
N GLN A 168 25.77 -20.98 -27.88
CA GLN A 168 24.63 -20.99 -26.95
C GLN A 168 23.71 -19.79 -27.19
N TYR A 169 22.54 -19.77 -26.55
CA TYR A 169 21.58 -18.70 -26.75
C TYR A 169 21.81 -17.55 -25.77
N PHE A 170 21.87 -16.34 -26.30
CA PHE A 170 21.99 -15.09 -25.54
C PHE A 170 20.99 -14.09 -26.08
N ARG A 171 20.27 -13.41 -25.18
CA ARG A 171 19.29 -12.40 -25.55
C ARG A 171 19.31 -11.23 -24.59
N ALA A 172 19.22 -10.04 -25.17
CA ALA A 172 18.92 -8.80 -24.47
C ALA A 172 17.54 -8.32 -24.92
N ASN A 173 16.57 -8.31 -24.02
CA ASN A 173 15.21 -7.84 -24.26
C ASN A 173 15.16 -6.33 -24.05
N VAL A 174 15.67 -5.58 -25.02
CA VAL A 174 15.82 -4.11 -24.93
C VAL A 174 14.79 -3.37 -25.77
N GLU A 175 14.21 -4.03 -26.77
CA GLU A 175 13.19 -3.43 -27.62
C GLU A 175 11.93 -3.13 -26.81
N PRO A 176 11.20 -2.02 -27.10
CA PRO A 176 10.01 -1.63 -26.35
C PRO A 176 8.96 -2.73 -26.19
N SER A 177 8.84 -3.62 -27.19
CA SER A 177 7.92 -4.77 -27.18
C SER A 177 8.43 -6.00 -26.42
N GLU A 178 9.68 -6.01 -25.97
CA GLU A 178 10.30 -7.16 -25.29
C GLU A 178 10.48 -6.92 -23.79
N ARG A 179 10.29 -5.68 -23.34
CA ARG A 179 10.54 -5.27 -21.96
C ARG A 179 9.58 -5.96 -21.00
N TYR A 180 10.10 -6.32 -19.84
CA TYR A 180 9.33 -6.94 -18.77
C TYR A 180 8.50 -5.89 -18.03
N VAL A 181 7.21 -6.16 -17.81
CA VAL A 181 6.29 -5.27 -17.11
C VAL A 181 6.40 -5.46 -15.60
N LEU A 182 6.65 -4.37 -14.88
CA LEU A 182 6.88 -4.38 -13.43
C LEU A 182 5.59 -4.17 -12.63
N SER A 183 5.67 -4.57 -11.36
CA SER A 183 4.64 -4.36 -10.34
C SER A 183 5.17 -3.44 -9.25
N VAL A 184 5.58 -2.23 -9.65
CA VAL A 184 6.13 -1.24 -8.72
C VAL A 184 5.07 -0.78 -7.72
N PRO A 185 5.44 -0.41 -6.48
CA PRO A 185 4.49 0.06 -5.47
C PRO A 185 3.56 1.17 -6.00
N GLY A 186 2.26 1.01 -5.79
CA GLY A 186 1.24 2.00 -6.21
C GLY A 186 0.84 1.95 -7.69
N SER A 187 1.41 1.06 -8.52
CA SER A 187 1.06 0.96 -9.96
C SER A 187 -0.20 0.16 -10.26
N THR A 188 -0.70 -0.64 -9.31
CA THR A 188 -1.83 -1.56 -9.54
C THR A 188 -3.10 -0.85 -10.00
N THR A 189 -3.43 0.29 -9.40
CA THR A 189 -4.63 1.08 -9.75
C THR A 189 -4.50 1.79 -11.09
N ALA A 190 -3.29 1.93 -11.62
CA ALA A 190 -3.05 2.53 -12.92
C ALA A 190 -3.29 1.57 -14.09
N ARG A 191 -3.37 0.25 -13.83
CA ARG A 191 -3.58 -0.76 -14.86
C ARG A 191 -5.02 -0.72 -15.36
N LEU A 192 -5.22 -0.58 -16.66
CA LEU A 192 -6.55 -0.66 -17.28
C LEU A 192 -7.08 -2.09 -17.27
N ARG A 193 -8.40 -2.25 -17.14
CA ARG A 193 -9.06 -3.55 -17.29
C ARG A 193 -9.20 -3.89 -18.77
N ALA A 194 -8.99 -5.16 -19.11
CA ALA A 194 -8.97 -5.65 -20.49
C ALA A 194 -10.23 -5.33 -21.33
N ASP A 195 -11.40 -5.27 -20.69
CA ASP A 195 -12.70 -4.98 -21.28
C ASP A 195 -13.20 -3.55 -21.00
N ARG A 196 -12.37 -2.68 -20.41
CA ARG A 196 -12.69 -1.28 -20.13
C ARG A 196 -11.55 -0.37 -20.55
N SER A 197 -11.27 -0.40 -21.85
CA SER A 197 -10.25 0.46 -22.46
C SER A 197 -10.63 1.94 -22.50
N GLY A 198 -11.92 2.29 -22.31
CA GLY A 198 -12.43 3.65 -22.52
C GLY A 198 -12.87 3.94 -23.97
N PHE A 199 -12.69 2.99 -24.89
CA PHE A 199 -13.12 3.11 -26.28
C PHE A 199 -14.07 1.96 -26.67
N ASP A 200 -15.15 2.29 -27.37
CA ASP A 200 -16.28 1.38 -27.64
C ASP A 200 -15.91 0.10 -28.40
N ASN A 201 -14.85 0.14 -29.21
CA ASN A 201 -14.45 -0.96 -30.10
C ASN A 201 -13.01 -1.45 -29.85
N LEU A 202 -12.46 -1.21 -28.66
CA LEU A 202 -11.09 -1.60 -28.29
C LEU A 202 -11.06 -2.42 -27.00
N TRP A 203 -10.43 -3.59 -27.09
CA TRP A 203 -10.13 -4.47 -25.95
C TRP A 203 -8.63 -4.63 -25.80
N LEU A 204 -8.16 -4.89 -24.58
CA LEU A 204 -6.75 -4.95 -24.25
C LEU A 204 -6.38 -6.37 -23.83
N ALA A 205 -5.23 -6.86 -24.28
CA ALA A 205 -4.72 -8.16 -23.91
C ALA A 205 -3.24 -8.04 -23.55
N GLY A 206 -2.90 -8.29 -22.30
CA GLY A 206 -1.51 -8.26 -21.85
C GLY A 206 -1.37 -8.33 -20.34
N ASP A 207 -0.20 -8.79 -19.90
CA ASP A 207 0.22 -8.82 -18.49
C ASP A 207 0.33 -7.43 -17.84
N TRP A 208 0.26 -6.38 -18.64
CA TRP A 208 0.20 -4.97 -18.22
C TRP A 208 -1.21 -4.48 -17.87
N THR A 209 -2.26 -5.24 -18.19
CA THR A 209 -3.63 -4.92 -17.79
C THR A 209 -3.89 -5.33 -16.33
N TYR A 210 -5.02 -4.88 -15.78
CA TYR A 210 -5.44 -5.27 -14.44
C TYR A 210 -6.06 -6.67 -14.45
N THR A 211 -5.48 -7.57 -13.66
CA THR A 211 -6.01 -8.92 -13.43
C THR A 211 -5.88 -9.30 -11.95
N GLY A 212 -6.28 -10.52 -11.59
CA GLY A 212 -6.04 -11.06 -10.24
C GLY A 212 -4.55 -11.26 -9.90
N ILE A 213 -3.68 -11.29 -10.93
CA ILE A 213 -2.23 -11.40 -10.81
C ILE A 213 -1.62 -10.19 -11.53
N ASN A 214 -1.40 -9.09 -10.80
CA ASN A 214 -0.74 -7.91 -11.37
C ASN A 214 0.79 -8.10 -11.34
N ALA A 215 1.29 -8.99 -12.18
CA ALA A 215 2.72 -9.30 -12.38
C ALA A 215 2.99 -9.55 -13.86
N GLY A 216 4.21 -9.27 -14.32
CA GLY A 216 4.65 -9.63 -15.65
C GLY A 216 4.79 -11.16 -15.76
N CYS A 217 3.75 -11.84 -16.23
CA CYS A 217 3.78 -13.29 -16.40
C CYS A 217 2.77 -13.77 -17.44
N ALA A 218 2.96 -14.99 -17.92
CA ALA A 218 2.08 -15.60 -18.91
C ALA A 218 0.64 -15.77 -18.37
N GLU A 219 0.49 -16.08 -17.08
CA GLU A 219 -0.80 -16.25 -16.43
C GLU A 219 -1.61 -14.94 -16.47
N ALA A 220 -0.98 -13.82 -16.13
CA ALA A 220 -1.62 -12.51 -16.19
C ALA A 220 -2.04 -12.14 -17.61
N ALA A 221 -1.20 -12.41 -18.62
CA ALA A 221 -1.55 -12.21 -20.02
C ALA A 221 -2.73 -13.08 -20.48
N VAL A 222 -2.79 -14.35 -20.04
CA VAL A 222 -3.91 -15.26 -20.33
C VAL A 222 -5.19 -14.77 -19.67
N MET A 223 -5.13 -14.40 -18.39
CA MET A 223 -6.28 -13.83 -17.67
C MET A 223 -6.82 -12.58 -18.37
N SER A 224 -5.92 -11.68 -18.77
CA SER A 224 -6.24 -10.49 -19.57
C SER A 224 -6.95 -10.84 -20.88
N GLY A 225 -6.41 -11.78 -21.66
CA GLY A 225 -7.00 -12.24 -22.90
C GLY A 225 -8.39 -12.87 -22.71
N MET A 226 -8.58 -13.67 -21.66
CA MET A 226 -9.89 -14.22 -21.29
C MET A 226 -10.90 -13.11 -20.97
N ARG A 227 -10.46 -12.06 -20.28
CA ARG A 227 -11.31 -10.90 -19.95
C ARG A 227 -11.63 -10.05 -21.17
N ALA A 228 -10.66 -9.83 -22.07
CA ALA A 228 -10.88 -9.18 -23.35
C ALA A 228 -11.94 -9.92 -24.18
N ALA A 229 -11.81 -11.25 -24.29
CA ALA A 229 -12.77 -12.09 -24.99
C ALA A 229 -14.17 -12.04 -24.37
N ALA A 230 -14.26 -12.03 -23.04
CA ALA A 230 -15.52 -11.88 -22.30
C ALA A 230 -16.22 -10.55 -22.61
N GLY A 231 -15.46 -9.45 -22.58
CA GLY A 231 -15.95 -8.11 -22.91
C GLY A 231 -16.42 -8.01 -24.36
N LEU A 232 -15.63 -8.54 -25.29
CA LEU A 232 -15.95 -8.55 -26.72
C LEU A 232 -17.22 -9.37 -27.02
N ALA A 233 -17.39 -10.52 -26.37
CA ALA A 233 -18.55 -11.38 -26.55
C ALA A 233 -19.79 -10.91 -25.77
N GLY A 234 -19.63 -10.02 -24.79
CA GLY A 234 -20.69 -9.64 -23.85
C GLY A 234 -21.10 -10.79 -22.92
N ILE A 235 -20.21 -11.74 -22.67
CA ILE A 235 -20.47 -12.94 -21.86
C ILE A 235 -19.58 -12.92 -20.62
N PRO A 236 -20.12 -13.06 -19.39
CA PRO A 236 -19.30 -13.16 -18.18
C PRO A 236 -18.33 -14.35 -18.24
N ALA A 237 -17.06 -14.11 -17.97
CA ALA A 237 -16.06 -15.19 -17.85
C ALA A 237 -15.77 -15.50 -16.37
N ARG A 238 -15.65 -16.79 -16.06
CA ARG A 238 -15.05 -17.25 -14.81
C ARG A 238 -13.54 -17.40 -15.03
N ILE A 239 -12.75 -16.48 -14.50
CA ILE A 239 -11.30 -16.51 -14.57
C ILE A 239 -10.77 -16.91 -13.19
N VAL A 240 -9.96 -17.98 -13.13
CA VAL A 240 -9.41 -18.48 -11.86
C VAL A 240 -8.43 -17.46 -11.29
N GLY A 241 -8.54 -17.14 -10.00
CA GLY A 241 -7.69 -16.14 -9.35
C GLY A 241 -8.16 -14.70 -9.53
N GLU A 242 -9.29 -14.46 -10.19
CA GLU A 242 -9.85 -13.13 -10.44
C GLU A 242 -11.26 -12.97 -9.86
N GLU A 243 -11.62 -11.75 -9.47
CA GLU A 243 -12.99 -11.41 -9.06
C GLU A 243 -13.94 -11.38 -10.27
N ALA A 244 -15.24 -11.55 -10.03
CA ALA A 244 -16.24 -11.54 -11.09
C ALA A 244 -16.27 -10.20 -11.84
N GLU A 245 -16.23 -9.10 -11.07
CA GLU A 245 -16.07 -7.73 -11.54
C GLU A 245 -14.81 -7.12 -10.89
N PRO A 246 -13.63 -7.37 -11.47
CA PRO A 246 -12.38 -6.81 -10.97
C PRO A 246 -12.40 -5.31 -11.24
N HIS A 247 -12.03 -4.53 -10.24
CA HIS A 247 -11.78 -3.10 -10.39
C HIS A 247 -10.31 -2.85 -10.06
N PRO A 248 -9.56 -2.06 -10.84
CA PRO A 248 -8.22 -1.64 -10.44
C PRO A 248 -8.24 -1.06 -9.02
N GLY A 249 -7.69 -1.80 -8.05
CA GLY A 249 -7.79 -1.49 -6.62
C GLY A 249 -8.65 -2.44 -5.76
N GLY A 250 -9.39 -3.37 -6.36
CA GLY A 250 -10.25 -4.38 -5.72
C GLY A 250 -11.76 -4.14 -5.88
N SER A 251 -12.54 -5.22 -5.94
CA SER A 251 -14.03 -5.25 -5.99
C SER A 251 -14.67 -5.16 -4.60
N ALA A 252 -13.91 -5.49 -3.56
CA ALA A 252 -14.15 -5.09 -2.18
C ALA A 252 -13.22 -3.92 -1.83
N PRO A 253 -13.57 -3.02 -0.87
CA PRO A 253 -12.59 -2.08 -0.37
C PRO A 253 -11.42 -2.90 0.14
N ASN A 254 -10.30 -2.85 -0.59
CA ASN A 254 -9.02 -3.21 -0.03
C ASN A 254 -8.94 -2.41 1.27
N PRO A 255 -8.86 -3.04 2.46
CA PRO A 255 -8.86 -2.28 3.71
C PRO A 255 -7.69 -1.32 3.59
N SER A 256 -7.94 -0.02 3.42
CA SER A 256 -7.00 0.87 2.75
C SER A 256 -5.59 0.67 3.30
N GLN A 257 -4.68 0.06 2.55
CA GLN A 257 -3.38 -0.23 3.13
C GLN A 257 -2.56 1.05 3.08
N SER A 258 -2.73 1.91 4.08
CA SER A 258 -1.82 3.02 4.30
C SER A 258 -0.38 2.47 4.30
N THR A 259 0.46 3.02 3.44
CA THR A 259 1.89 2.70 3.31
C THR A 259 2.71 3.09 4.54
N ALA A 260 2.07 3.64 5.57
CA ALA A 260 2.70 4.04 6.81
C ALA A 260 3.25 2.86 7.62
N PRO A 261 4.43 3.03 8.27
CA PRO A 261 5.09 1.98 9.03
C PRO A 261 4.21 1.42 10.16
N VAL A 262 4.34 0.12 10.44
CA VAL A 262 3.59 -0.57 11.49
C VAL A 262 4.44 -0.62 12.77
N LEU A 263 3.94 -0.05 13.88
CA LEU A 263 4.65 -0.03 15.17
C LEU A 263 4.44 -1.33 15.97
N ARG A 264 5.37 -2.27 15.90
CA ARG A 264 5.33 -3.49 16.73
C ARG A 264 5.80 -3.20 18.16
N SER A 265 4.91 -2.70 19.02
CA SER A 265 5.18 -2.57 20.48
C SER A 265 4.35 -3.58 21.28
N LEU A 266 5.01 -4.29 22.21
CA LEU A 266 4.38 -5.21 23.16
C LEU A 266 3.73 -4.50 24.36
N ARG A 267 4.04 -3.21 24.57
CA ARG A 267 3.48 -2.37 25.64
C ARG A 267 3.36 -0.91 25.15
N PRO A 268 2.20 -0.50 24.62
CA PRO A 268 2.00 0.87 24.16
C PRO A 268 1.80 1.86 25.32
N GLN A 269 1.47 1.42 26.54
CA GLN A 269 1.16 2.37 27.62
C GLN A 269 2.40 3.21 27.99
N GLN A 270 2.29 4.52 27.80
CA GLN A 270 3.32 5.49 28.19
C GLN A 270 2.77 6.53 29.16
N ALA A 271 1.48 6.85 29.07
CA ALA A 271 0.83 7.79 29.98
C ALA A 271 0.55 7.15 31.36
N GLY A 272 0.83 7.90 32.43
CA GLY A 272 0.68 7.50 33.84
C GLY A 272 -0.76 7.39 34.36
N TRP A 273 -1.66 6.82 33.54
CA TRP A 273 -3.04 6.50 33.93
C TRP A 273 -3.13 5.15 34.68
N PRO A 274 -4.15 4.93 35.51
CA PRO A 274 -4.33 3.63 36.17
C PRO A 274 -4.85 2.60 35.17
N TRP A 275 -4.06 1.56 34.92
CA TRP A 275 -4.37 0.47 33.98
C TRP A 275 -4.68 -0.83 34.72
N SER A 276 -5.74 -1.51 34.31
CA SER A 276 -6.01 -2.88 34.76
C SER A 276 -5.23 -3.88 33.92
N ALA A 277 -5.21 -5.15 34.33
CA ALA A 277 -4.56 -6.22 33.56
C ALA A 277 -5.24 -6.50 32.21
N VAL A 278 -6.46 -5.98 31.98
CA VAL A 278 -7.23 -6.16 30.75
C VAL A 278 -7.48 -4.80 30.11
N PHE A 279 -7.03 -4.63 28.87
CA PHE A 279 -7.18 -3.39 28.10
C PHE A 279 -7.29 -3.69 26.60
N GLY A 280 -7.88 -2.75 25.85
CA GLY A 280 -7.90 -2.80 24.40
C GLY A 280 -6.58 -2.27 23.83
N MET A 281 -6.16 -2.83 22.71
CA MET A 281 -5.01 -2.42 21.92
C MET A 281 -5.45 -2.15 20.49
N ALA A 282 -4.81 -1.19 19.86
CA ALA A 282 -4.95 -0.88 18.44
C ALA A 282 -3.67 -0.22 17.93
N GLN A 283 -3.54 -0.09 16.63
CA GLN A 283 -2.63 0.85 15.99
C GLN A 283 -3.47 1.83 15.19
N THR A 284 -3.19 3.12 15.36
CA THR A 284 -3.86 4.19 14.63
C THR A 284 -2.89 4.82 13.66
N THR A 285 -3.26 4.85 12.38
CA THR A 285 -2.48 5.51 11.33
C THR A 285 -3.36 6.42 10.49
N GLY A 286 -2.94 7.66 10.25
CA GLY A 286 -3.64 8.55 9.32
C GLY A 286 -3.43 10.05 9.60
N PRO A 287 -3.97 10.92 8.73
CA PRO A 287 -3.95 12.36 8.91
C PRO A 287 -4.70 12.81 10.16
N CYS A 288 -4.17 13.82 10.83
CA CYS A 288 -4.70 14.42 12.04
C CYS A 288 -4.56 15.95 11.96
N VAL A 289 -5.54 16.66 12.51
CA VAL A 289 -5.51 18.12 12.61
C VAL A 289 -6.32 18.61 13.80
N THR A 290 -5.86 19.71 14.41
CA THR A 290 -6.65 20.49 15.36
C THR A 290 -7.10 21.79 14.68
N LEU A 291 -8.40 21.96 14.48
CA LEU A 291 -8.98 23.18 13.90
C LEU A 291 -9.43 24.15 14.99
N ALA A 292 -9.24 25.45 14.78
CA ALA A 292 -9.90 26.49 15.56
C ALA A 292 -11.30 26.74 14.98
N MET A 293 -12.34 26.47 15.77
CA MET A 293 -13.74 26.59 15.35
C MET A 293 -14.50 27.59 16.22
N PRO A 294 -15.56 28.26 15.71
CA PRO A 294 -16.33 29.23 16.48
C PRO A 294 -16.84 28.63 17.79
N ARG A 295 -16.53 29.28 18.91
CA ARG A 295 -16.79 28.76 20.26
C ARG A 295 -18.25 28.38 20.47
N ASP A 296 -19.19 29.18 19.97
CA ASP A 296 -20.63 28.93 20.11
C ASP A 296 -21.09 27.70 19.31
N ALA A 297 -20.52 27.48 18.11
CA ALA A 297 -20.79 26.29 17.32
C ALA A 297 -20.26 25.03 18.04
N VAL A 298 -19.05 25.11 18.60
CA VAL A 298 -18.46 23.99 19.36
C VAL A 298 -19.22 23.72 20.65
N ALA A 299 -19.68 24.75 21.36
CA ALA A 299 -20.49 24.61 22.56
C ALA A 299 -21.82 23.90 22.26
N ALA A 300 -22.44 24.19 21.12
CA ALA A 300 -23.69 23.55 20.68
C ALA A 300 -23.52 22.04 20.36
N MET A 301 -22.30 21.57 20.12
CA MET A 301 -22.00 20.14 19.91
C MET A 301 -22.09 19.33 21.22
N LEU A 302 -21.88 19.96 22.37
CA LEU A 302 -21.75 19.26 23.65
C LEU A 302 -23.09 18.70 24.16
N PRO A 303 -23.10 17.50 24.76
CA PRO A 303 -24.29 16.99 25.43
C PRO A 303 -24.62 17.83 26.66
N ARG A 304 -25.88 17.77 27.09
CA ARG A 304 -26.30 18.40 28.35
C ARG A 304 -25.41 17.91 29.50
N GLY A 305 -24.93 18.84 30.31
CA GLY A 305 -24.07 18.57 31.46
C GLY A 305 -22.57 18.77 31.21
N LEU A 306 -22.17 19.08 29.97
CA LEU A 306 -20.82 19.53 29.63
C LEU A 306 -20.81 20.98 29.13
N ALA A 307 -19.72 21.68 29.40
CA ALA A 307 -19.40 23.00 28.86
C ALA A 307 -17.93 23.05 28.42
N LEU A 308 -17.59 24.04 27.59
CA LEU A 308 -16.22 24.26 27.15
C LEU A 308 -15.38 24.82 28.32
N ALA A 309 -14.32 24.12 28.68
CA ALA A 309 -13.35 24.54 29.68
C ALA A 309 -12.39 25.61 29.10
N PRO A 310 -11.70 26.38 29.96
CA PRO A 310 -10.61 27.25 29.54
C PRO A 310 -9.47 26.46 28.87
N GLN A 311 -8.88 27.05 27.84
CA GLN A 311 -7.77 26.48 27.08
C GLN A 311 -6.88 27.60 26.52
N ALA A 312 -5.61 27.30 26.21
CA ALA A 312 -4.60 28.28 25.76
C ALA A 312 -4.16 28.12 24.29
N VAL A 313 -4.73 27.17 23.56
CA VAL A 313 -4.45 26.82 22.17
C VAL A 313 -5.08 27.80 21.17
N THR A 314 -6.32 28.22 21.40
CA THR A 314 -7.07 29.13 20.50
C THR A 314 -7.60 30.36 21.26
N GLY A 315 -7.91 31.43 20.53
CA GLY A 315 -8.44 32.68 21.11
C GLY A 315 -9.83 32.53 21.75
N PRO A 316 -10.32 33.54 22.51
CA PRO A 316 -11.51 33.44 23.36
C PRO A 316 -12.83 33.21 22.60
N GLN A 317 -12.91 33.59 21.33
CA GLN A 317 -14.09 33.36 20.46
C GLN A 317 -14.02 32.04 19.69
N GLN A 318 -12.96 31.26 19.88
CA GLN A 318 -12.71 30.00 19.21
C GLN A 318 -12.52 28.89 20.24
N HIS A 319 -12.65 27.65 19.79
CA HIS A 319 -12.32 26.47 20.58
C HIS A 319 -11.67 25.43 19.67
N PRO A 320 -10.62 24.73 20.13
CA PRO A 320 -9.98 23.67 19.34
C PRO A 320 -10.90 22.47 19.17
N VAL A 321 -10.92 21.90 17.96
CA VAL A 321 -11.60 20.65 17.63
C VAL A 321 -10.59 19.73 16.95
N ILE A 322 -10.48 18.51 17.46
CA ILE A 322 -9.55 17.50 16.96
C ILE A 322 -10.27 16.63 15.94
N LEU A 323 -9.69 16.50 14.75
CA LEU A 323 -10.14 15.62 13.68
C LEU A 323 -9.06 14.58 13.40
N LEU A 324 -9.41 13.29 13.50
CA LEU A 324 -8.55 12.17 13.11
C LEU A 324 -9.19 11.46 11.93
N PHE A 325 -8.41 11.30 10.85
CA PHE A 325 -8.76 10.58 9.65
C PHE A 325 -8.02 9.24 9.68
N GLY A 326 -8.47 8.33 10.53
CA GLY A 326 -7.70 7.17 10.95
C GLY A 326 -8.02 5.89 10.17
N GLN A 327 -7.02 5.02 10.13
CA GLN A 327 -7.18 3.58 9.99
C GLN A 327 -6.77 2.92 11.31
N GLN A 328 -7.59 1.98 11.77
CA GLN A 328 -7.31 1.16 12.94
C GLN A 328 -6.85 -0.24 12.50
N ARG A 329 -5.76 -0.73 13.09
CA ARG A 329 -5.18 -2.06 12.83
C ARG A 329 -4.92 -2.80 14.14
N ASP A 330 -4.81 -4.13 14.07
CA ASP A 330 -4.52 -5.01 15.21
C ASP A 330 -5.43 -4.72 16.43
N VAL A 331 -6.71 -4.46 16.17
CA VAL A 331 -7.65 -4.06 17.22
C VAL A 331 -8.06 -5.27 18.02
N ARG A 332 -7.61 -5.39 19.27
CA ARG A 332 -7.86 -6.57 20.10
C ARG A 332 -7.85 -6.25 21.59
N VAL A 333 -8.34 -7.17 22.39
CA VAL A 333 -8.06 -7.17 23.83
C VAL A 333 -6.67 -7.77 24.04
N ASN A 334 -5.87 -7.18 24.92
CA ASN A 334 -4.48 -7.59 25.16
C ASN A 334 -4.28 -9.08 25.53
N LEU A 335 -5.30 -9.74 26.10
CA LEU A 335 -5.26 -11.15 26.45
C LEU A 335 -5.63 -12.10 25.29
N LEU A 336 -6.12 -11.57 24.16
CA LEU A 336 -6.59 -12.36 23.04
C LEU A 336 -5.59 -12.31 21.88
N PRO A 337 -5.18 -13.45 21.32
CA PRO A 337 -4.19 -13.48 20.23
C PRO A 337 -4.75 -12.93 18.91
N LEU A 338 -6.07 -13.05 18.69
CA LEU A 338 -6.77 -12.61 17.47
C LEU A 338 -7.63 -11.38 17.76
N GLY A 339 -7.60 -10.44 16.82
CA GLY A 339 -8.34 -9.17 16.87
C GLY A 339 -9.43 -9.05 15.81
N ILE A 340 -10.03 -7.87 15.79
CA ILE A 340 -10.95 -7.41 14.75
C ILE A 340 -10.10 -7.02 13.51
N PRO A 341 -10.57 -7.35 12.29
CA PRO A 341 -9.94 -6.88 11.05
C PRO A 341 -9.77 -5.36 11.04
N SER A 342 -8.77 -4.88 10.31
CA SER A 342 -8.52 -3.45 10.13
C SER A 342 -9.75 -2.74 9.55
N TYR A 343 -9.97 -1.49 9.97
CA TYR A 343 -11.10 -0.67 9.54
C TYR A 343 -10.73 0.81 9.51
N LEU A 344 -11.52 1.61 8.80
CA LEU A 344 -11.41 3.06 8.76
C LEU A 344 -12.27 3.70 9.83
N GLU A 345 -11.71 4.70 10.50
CA GLU A 345 -12.39 5.44 11.55
C GLU A 345 -12.04 6.92 11.46
N PHE A 346 -13.05 7.73 11.16
CA PHE A 346 -12.97 9.17 11.37
C PHE A 346 -13.46 9.52 12.77
N ILE A 347 -12.74 10.40 13.47
CA ILE A 347 -13.08 10.87 14.81
C ILE A 347 -13.15 12.40 14.82
N CYS A 348 -14.28 12.94 15.26
CA CYS A 348 -14.42 14.33 15.66
C CYS A 348 -14.52 14.40 17.18
N ALA A 349 -13.60 15.12 17.83
CA ALA A 349 -13.56 15.24 19.28
C ALA A 349 -13.33 16.69 19.74
N VAL A 350 -13.99 17.06 20.84
CA VAL A 350 -13.92 18.39 21.44
C VAL A 350 -13.09 18.29 22.74
N PRO A 351 -11.80 18.65 22.71
CA PRO A 351 -10.95 18.69 23.90
C PRO A 351 -11.29 19.88 24.81
N TRP A 352 -10.73 19.89 26.02
CA TRP A 352 -11.00 20.90 27.06
C TRP A 352 -12.50 21.10 27.31
N VAL A 353 -13.18 20.05 27.74
CA VAL A 353 -14.55 20.12 28.28
C VAL A 353 -14.55 19.91 29.79
N MET A 354 -15.57 20.45 30.47
CA MET A 354 -15.77 20.31 31.90
C MET A 354 -17.25 20.04 32.20
N HIS A 355 -17.53 19.47 33.37
CA HIS A 355 -18.91 19.33 33.84
C HIS A 355 -19.50 20.69 34.24
N THR A 356 -20.80 20.85 33.97
CA THR A 356 -21.58 21.97 34.50
C THR A 356 -22.08 21.72 35.92
N ASP A 357 -22.06 20.46 36.38
CA ASP A 357 -22.41 20.10 37.75
C ASP A 357 -21.29 20.52 38.71
N ARG A 358 -21.65 21.33 39.72
CA ARG A 358 -20.73 21.84 40.74
C ARG A 358 -20.06 20.71 41.54
N ALA A 359 -20.71 19.56 41.70
CA ALA A 359 -20.13 18.41 42.40
C ALA A 359 -18.99 17.71 41.62
N LEU A 360 -18.84 18.05 40.33
CA LEU A 360 -17.84 17.51 39.41
C LEU A 360 -16.89 18.59 38.87
N ALA A 361 -17.00 19.82 39.39
CA ALA A 361 -16.22 20.97 38.92
C ALA A 361 -14.72 20.89 39.30
N ASP A 362 -14.36 19.95 40.20
CA ASP A 362 -12.99 19.66 40.63
C ASP A 362 -12.24 18.73 39.66
N LEU A 363 -12.92 18.16 38.67
CA LEU A 363 -12.29 17.30 37.67
C LEU A 363 -11.45 18.13 36.70
N ALA A 364 -10.25 17.63 36.39
CA ALA A 364 -9.41 18.18 35.32
C ALA A 364 -10.16 18.20 33.97
N PRO A 365 -9.82 19.13 33.05
CA PRO A 365 -10.42 19.17 31.71
C PRO A 365 -10.27 17.84 30.97
N MET A 366 -11.31 17.50 30.22
CA MET A 366 -11.46 16.22 29.51
C MET A 366 -11.65 16.45 28.01
N ILE A 367 -11.75 15.36 27.25
CA ILE A 367 -12.14 15.38 25.84
C ILE A 367 -13.50 14.70 25.66
N TRP A 368 -14.34 15.27 24.79
CA TRP A 368 -15.63 14.70 24.39
C TRP A 368 -15.54 14.17 22.96
N PRO A 369 -15.57 12.84 22.74
CA PRO A 369 -15.71 12.27 21.41
C PRO A 369 -17.13 12.56 20.89
N GLN A 370 -17.27 13.51 19.96
CA GLN A 370 -18.57 13.96 19.47
C GLN A 370 -19.19 12.95 18.49
N ARG A 371 -18.39 12.44 17.56
CA ARG A 371 -18.85 11.51 16.53
C ARG A 371 -17.68 10.69 16.01
N LEU A 372 -17.94 9.39 15.83
CA LEU A 372 -17.01 8.49 15.16
C LEU A 372 -17.74 7.85 13.98
N TYR A 373 -17.17 7.94 12.78
CA TYR A 373 -17.67 7.24 11.58
C TYR A 373 -16.75 6.07 11.26
N LEU A 374 -17.34 4.92 10.95
CA LEU A 374 -16.60 3.69 10.67
C LEU A 374 -17.14 2.99 9.43
N ASP A 375 -16.29 2.26 8.72
CA ASP A 375 -16.65 1.39 7.58
C ASP A 375 -16.92 -0.08 7.99
N SER A 376 -16.87 -0.39 9.28
CA SER A 376 -16.95 -1.75 9.82
C SER A 376 -17.93 -1.87 10.99
N ALA A 377 -18.74 -2.94 10.97
CA ALA A 377 -19.84 -3.17 11.93
C ALA A 377 -19.43 -3.74 13.31
N PRO A 378 -18.50 -4.71 13.42
CA PRO A 378 -18.09 -5.28 14.71
C PRO A 378 -17.61 -4.25 15.77
N PRO A 379 -16.81 -3.22 15.40
CA PRO A 379 -16.41 -2.17 16.35
C PRO A 379 -17.56 -1.29 16.87
N ILE A 380 -18.69 -1.21 16.15
CA ILE A 380 -19.87 -0.43 16.57
C ILE A 380 -20.57 -1.13 17.72
N ALA A 381 -20.73 -2.46 17.66
CA ALA A 381 -21.37 -3.23 18.73
C ALA A 381 -20.58 -3.17 20.05
N LEU A 382 -19.24 -3.25 20.00
CA LEU A 382 -18.40 -3.19 21.21
C LEU A 382 -18.30 -1.75 21.79
N GLY A 383 -18.20 -0.73 20.93
CA GLY A 383 -18.05 0.67 21.35
C GLY A 383 -19.31 1.30 21.94
N VAL A 384 -20.49 0.97 21.40
CA VAL A 384 -21.77 1.53 21.83
C VAL A 384 -22.26 0.91 23.14
N TYR A 385 -22.05 -0.40 23.34
CA TYR A 385 -22.50 -1.10 24.55
C TYR A 385 -21.48 -1.09 25.70
N GLY A 386 -20.19 -0.90 25.42
CA GLY A 386 -19.14 -0.85 26.45
C GLY A 386 -18.74 0.57 26.90
N PHE A 387 -18.49 1.48 25.96
CA PHE A 387 -17.81 2.76 26.22
C PHE A 387 -18.70 4.00 26.02
N GLY A 388 -19.92 3.84 25.49
CA GLY A 388 -20.83 4.93 25.18
C GLY A 388 -20.35 5.85 24.05
N LEU A 389 -19.46 5.36 23.17
CA LEU A 389 -18.92 6.15 22.06
C LEU A 389 -19.97 6.33 20.95
N PRO A 390 -20.15 7.56 20.42
CA PRO A 390 -21.16 7.85 19.40
C PRO A 390 -20.74 7.39 17.99
N LYS A 391 -20.64 6.06 17.80
CA LYS A 391 -20.23 5.39 16.55
C LYS A 391 -21.39 5.30 15.54
N LYS A 392 -21.11 5.58 14.27
CA LYS A 392 -22.08 5.47 13.15
C LYS A 392 -21.39 4.89 11.90
N MET A 393 -22.12 4.10 11.12
CA MET A 393 -21.63 3.56 9.86
C MET A 393 -21.53 4.64 8.78
N ALA A 394 -20.43 4.65 8.03
CA ALA A 394 -20.20 5.53 6.88
C ALA A 394 -19.48 4.76 5.76
N ALA A 395 -19.59 5.25 4.52
CA ALA A 395 -18.70 4.83 3.45
C ALA A 395 -17.43 5.69 3.54
N ILE A 396 -16.28 5.06 3.70
CA ILE A 396 -15.01 5.76 3.89
C ILE A 396 -14.00 5.29 2.83
N THR A 397 -13.32 6.24 2.19
CA THR A 397 -12.17 5.98 1.32
C THR A 397 -10.93 6.65 1.89
N PHE A 398 -9.78 6.00 1.79
CA PHE A 398 -8.49 6.50 2.27
C PHE A 398 -7.41 6.09 1.27
N ASP A 399 -6.76 7.10 0.70
CA ASP A 399 -5.69 7.01 -0.29
C ASP A 399 -4.41 7.70 0.24
N ASP A 400 -3.33 7.70 -0.56
CA ASP A 400 -2.04 8.27 -0.14
C ASP A 400 -2.08 9.78 0.12
N ASP A 401 -3.03 10.51 -0.48
CA ASP A 401 -3.18 11.96 -0.39
C ASP A 401 -4.60 12.42 -0.07
N SER A 402 -5.54 11.50 0.17
CA SER A 402 -6.93 11.85 0.45
C SER A 402 -7.64 10.91 1.43
N TYR A 403 -8.62 11.45 2.17
CA TYR A 403 -9.52 10.69 3.04
C TYR A 403 -10.93 11.27 2.93
N VAL A 404 -11.93 10.46 2.58
CA VAL A 404 -13.30 10.92 2.33
C VAL A 404 -14.30 10.09 3.11
N VAL A 405 -15.18 10.76 3.85
CA VAL A 405 -16.28 10.15 4.61
C VAL A 405 -17.60 10.56 3.96
N ARG A 406 -18.41 9.56 3.62
CA ARG A 406 -19.75 9.73 3.03
C ARG A 406 -20.80 9.03 3.86
N ASP A 407 -21.99 9.60 3.88
CA ASP A 407 -23.15 8.92 4.45
C ASP A 407 -23.42 7.65 3.65
N SER A 408 -23.53 6.51 4.36
CA SER A 408 -23.63 5.19 3.74
C SER A 408 -24.95 4.93 3.03
N VAL A 409 -25.97 5.74 3.27
CA VAL A 409 -27.31 5.60 2.67
C VAL A 409 -27.48 6.56 1.50
N THR A 410 -27.10 7.83 1.69
CA THR A 410 -27.34 8.89 0.72
C THR A 410 -26.16 9.16 -0.21
N GLY A 411 -24.96 8.68 0.14
CA GLY A 411 -23.71 8.98 -0.58
C GLY A 411 -23.23 10.44 -0.42
N ALA A 412 -23.97 11.26 0.34
CA ALA A 412 -23.62 12.63 0.60
C ALA A 412 -22.28 12.72 1.34
N GLU A 413 -21.44 13.65 0.92
CA GLU A 413 -20.15 13.85 1.57
C GLU A 413 -20.33 14.54 2.92
N ILE A 414 -19.78 13.92 3.96
CA ILE A 414 -19.82 14.41 5.33
C ILE A 414 -18.57 15.24 5.61
N ILE A 415 -17.40 14.69 5.30
CA ILE A 415 -16.11 15.38 5.43
C ILE A 415 -15.07 14.74 4.51
N ALA A 416 -14.21 15.56 3.95
CA ALA A 416 -13.06 15.13 3.15
C ALA A 416 -11.79 15.85 3.58
N ALA A 417 -10.65 15.19 3.47
CA ALA A 417 -9.33 15.77 3.66
C ALA A 417 -8.44 15.42 2.47
N GLY A 418 -7.87 16.41 1.79
CA GLY A 418 -6.74 16.24 0.89
C GLY A 418 -5.46 16.67 1.60
N TYR A 419 -4.32 16.01 1.38
CA TYR A 419 -3.08 16.33 2.09
C TYR A 419 -1.81 15.96 1.33
N SER A 420 -0.74 16.70 1.61
CA SER A 420 0.61 16.43 1.08
C SER A 420 1.66 16.53 2.19
N ARG A 421 2.65 15.63 2.17
CA ARG A 421 3.78 15.65 3.13
C ARG A 421 4.68 16.85 2.88
N ARG A 422 5.04 17.57 3.95
CA ARG A 422 5.85 18.81 3.93
C ARG A 422 6.97 18.78 4.97
N GLY A 423 7.63 17.64 5.11
CA GLY A 423 8.76 17.48 6.02
C GLY A 423 9.13 16.01 6.21
N PRO A 424 10.28 15.74 6.85
CA PRO A 424 10.68 14.38 7.19
C PRO A 424 9.74 13.79 8.24
N ASP A 425 9.69 12.47 8.29
CA ASP A 425 9.08 11.71 9.38
C ASP A 425 9.98 11.80 10.64
N GLY A 426 9.37 11.91 11.81
CA GLY A 426 10.06 12.09 13.09
C GLY A 426 9.21 11.67 14.28
N ARG A 427 9.70 11.91 15.50
CA ARG A 427 8.99 11.69 16.75
C ARG A 427 8.17 12.92 17.14
N SER A 428 7.22 12.75 18.06
CA SER A 428 6.39 13.87 18.53
C SER A 428 7.21 15.04 19.12
N HIS A 429 8.32 14.74 19.79
CA HIS A 429 9.21 15.75 20.36
C HIS A 429 10.05 16.51 19.31
N ASP A 430 10.15 15.99 18.08
CA ASP A 430 10.85 16.66 16.98
C ASP A 430 10.03 17.81 16.37
N TYR A 431 8.75 17.93 16.74
CA TYR A 431 7.84 18.98 16.27
C TYR A 431 7.37 19.86 17.44
N PRO A 432 8.10 20.93 17.81
CA PRO A 432 7.79 21.77 18.98
C PRO A 432 6.38 22.36 18.97
N HIS A 433 5.85 22.66 17.78
CA HIS A 433 4.47 23.16 17.62
C HIS A 433 3.40 22.17 18.08
N PHE A 434 3.69 20.86 18.05
CA PHE A 434 2.76 19.84 18.53
C PHE A 434 2.53 19.95 20.04
N ALA A 435 3.51 20.42 20.81
CA ALA A 435 3.41 20.53 22.27
C ALA A 435 2.21 21.38 22.72
N ALA A 436 1.77 22.34 21.90
CA ALA A 436 0.60 23.18 22.19
C ALA A 436 -0.72 22.41 22.10
N VAL A 437 -0.85 21.47 21.17
CA VAL A 437 -2.10 20.68 20.95
C VAL A 437 -2.05 19.30 21.59
N ARG A 438 -0.85 18.77 21.89
CA ARG A 438 -0.61 17.46 22.51
C ARG A 438 -1.49 17.18 23.72
N PRO A 439 -1.70 18.11 24.69
CA PRO A 439 -2.55 17.83 25.84
C PRO A 439 -3.96 17.40 25.46
N GLY A 440 -4.52 17.90 24.34
CA GLY A 440 -5.84 17.50 23.86
C GLY A 440 -5.91 16.02 23.45
N TYR A 441 -4.81 15.43 22.99
CA TYR A 441 -4.72 14.01 22.60
C TYR A 441 -4.48 13.07 23.79
N GLU A 442 -4.11 13.60 24.96
CA GLU A 442 -3.77 12.82 26.17
C GLU A 442 -4.86 12.91 27.26
N MET A 443 -5.91 13.70 27.03
CA MET A 443 -7.04 13.87 27.94
C MET A 443 -7.85 12.59 28.10
N ALA A 444 -8.39 12.38 29.30
CA ALA A 444 -9.44 11.38 29.51
C ALA A 444 -10.71 11.78 28.74
N MET A 445 -11.32 10.80 28.08
CA MET A 445 -12.63 10.91 27.45
C MET A 445 -13.73 10.87 28.51
N VAL A 446 -14.75 11.72 28.35
CA VAL A 446 -15.97 11.70 29.16
C VAL A 446 -17.17 11.42 28.26
N THR A 447 -17.93 10.36 28.52
CA THR A 447 -19.11 10.00 27.70
C THR A 447 -20.36 9.80 28.57
N PRO A 448 -21.56 10.24 28.12
CA PRO A 448 -22.80 9.91 28.82
C PRO A 448 -23.21 8.47 28.50
N HIS A 449 -23.42 7.66 29.54
CA HIS A 449 -23.90 6.29 29.42
C HIS A 449 -25.33 6.17 29.96
N ARG A 450 -26.20 5.52 29.18
CA ARG A 450 -27.65 5.45 29.47
C ARG A 450 -28.00 4.84 30.83
N LEU A 451 -27.17 3.91 31.34
CA LEU A 451 -27.42 3.21 32.60
C LEU A 451 -26.50 3.63 33.75
N LEU A 452 -25.32 4.18 33.45
CA LEU A 452 -24.24 4.35 34.42
C LEU A 452 -23.88 5.83 34.64
N GLY A 453 -24.61 6.77 34.03
CA GLY A 453 -24.28 8.19 34.07
C GLY A 453 -23.00 8.48 33.28
N TRP A 454 -22.14 9.35 33.81
CA TRP A 454 -20.87 9.69 33.16
C TRP A 454 -19.85 8.56 33.23
N GLN A 455 -19.28 8.21 32.08
CA GLN A 455 -18.17 7.27 31.93
C GLN A 455 -16.88 8.00 31.60
N TYR A 456 -15.79 7.59 32.24
CA TYR A 456 -14.47 8.19 32.08
C TYR A 456 -13.51 7.12 31.54
N THR A 457 -12.93 7.38 30.38
CA THR A 457 -12.10 6.42 29.65
C THR A 457 -10.85 7.10 29.13
N VAL A 458 -9.79 6.34 28.87
CA VAL A 458 -8.52 6.88 28.39
C VAL A 458 -8.12 6.08 27.17
N TYR A 459 -7.83 6.78 26.08
CA TYR A 459 -7.14 6.25 24.92
C TYR A 459 -5.73 6.85 24.89
N ASP A 460 -4.72 6.03 25.18
CA ASP A 460 -3.32 6.44 25.14
C ASP A 460 -2.75 6.14 23.73
N PHE A 461 -2.48 7.20 22.98
CA PHE A 461 -1.83 7.17 21.66
C PHE A 461 -0.30 6.92 21.73
N SER A 462 0.26 6.70 22.91
CA SER A 462 1.69 6.41 23.08
C SER A 462 2.59 7.46 22.41
N LEU A 463 2.22 8.74 22.55
CA LEU A 463 2.72 9.83 21.70
C LEU A 463 4.24 10.00 21.76
N ASP A 464 4.92 9.58 22.83
CA ASP A 464 6.39 9.63 22.90
C ASP A 464 7.06 8.62 21.94
N SER A 465 6.37 7.52 21.65
CA SER A 465 6.79 6.53 20.65
C SER A 465 6.09 6.67 19.29
N ALA A 466 5.19 7.64 19.14
CA ALA A 466 4.51 7.87 17.87
C ALA A 466 5.49 8.39 16.81
N HIS A 467 5.23 8.02 15.55
CA HIS A 467 5.84 8.63 14.38
C HIS A 467 4.88 9.66 13.81
N MET A 468 5.42 10.81 13.42
CA MET A 468 4.68 11.94 12.90
C MET A 468 5.35 12.48 11.65
N ALA A 469 4.55 13.07 10.75
CA ALA A 469 5.05 13.77 9.57
C ALA A 469 4.22 15.04 9.31
N PRO A 470 4.80 16.21 9.04
CA PRO A 470 4.02 17.42 8.78
C PRO A 470 3.21 17.32 7.48
N LEU A 471 1.94 17.70 7.51
CA LEU A 471 1.04 17.69 6.34
C LEU A 471 0.47 19.09 6.07
N ALA A 472 0.61 19.59 4.84
CA ALA A 472 -0.30 20.61 4.36
C ALA A 472 -1.63 19.93 4.00
N MET A 473 -2.75 20.41 4.52
CA MET A 473 -4.05 19.78 4.35
C MET A 473 -5.12 20.76 3.85
N GLU A 474 -6.10 20.24 3.13
CA GLU A 474 -7.36 20.88 2.82
C GLU A 474 -8.48 20.03 3.40
N VAL A 475 -9.19 20.55 4.40
CA VAL A 475 -10.29 19.85 5.05
C VAL A 475 -11.60 20.49 4.63
N ARG A 476 -12.45 19.72 3.95
CA ARG A 476 -13.77 20.15 3.49
C ARG A 476 -14.84 19.50 4.35
N ILE A 477 -15.55 20.32 5.11
CA ILE A 477 -16.67 19.89 5.95
C ILE A 477 -17.96 20.07 5.14
N GLY A 478 -18.66 18.97 4.90
CA GLY A 478 -19.94 18.94 4.20
C GLY A 478 -21.13 18.94 5.15
N ALA A 479 -22.26 18.37 4.71
CA ALA A 479 -23.43 18.18 5.55
C ALA A 479 -23.13 17.08 6.58
N ASN A 480 -23.09 17.46 7.86
CA ASN A 480 -22.64 16.57 8.92
C ASN A 480 -23.62 16.54 10.10
N ASP A 481 -23.65 15.42 10.82
CA ASP A 481 -24.47 15.24 12.03
C ASP A 481 -23.70 15.43 13.34
N PHE A 482 -22.46 15.93 13.26
CA PHE A 482 -21.62 16.22 14.42
C PHE A 482 -21.55 17.69 14.80
N GLY A 483 -22.03 18.60 13.95
CA GLY A 483 -22.36 19.99 14.31
C GLY A 483 -21.32 21.05 13.96
N LEU A 484 -20.27 20.71 13.18
CA LEU A 484 -19.35 21.74 12.68
C LEU A 484 -19.97 22.48 11.47
N PRO A 485 -19.72 23.79 11.33
CA PRO A 485 -20.14 24.54 10.16
C PRO A 485 -19.48 23.96 8.89
N ALA A 486 -20.25 23.89 7.81
CA ALA A 486 -19.72 23.51 6.51
C ALA A 486 -18.72 24.56 5.99
N GLY A 487 -17.68 24.11 5.30
CA GLY A 487 -16.63 25.00 4.82
C GLY A 487 -15.38 24.27 4.36
N LEU A 488 -14.50 25.02 3.70
CA LEU A 488 -13.16 24.56 3.31
C LEU A 488 -12.13 25.20 4.24
N HIS A 489 -11.27 24.38 4.82
CA HIS A 489 -10.22 24.80 5.74
C HIS A 489 -8.86 24.43 5.14
N HIS A 490 -8.03 25.44 4.88
CA HIS A 490 -6.64 25.23 4.50
C HIS A 490 -5.78 25.20 5.77
N VAL A 491 -5.03 24.12 5.92
CA VAL A 491 -4.28 23.81 7.13
C VAL A 491 -2.79 23.77 6.75
N PRO A 492 -1.95 24.63 7.34
CA PRO A 492 -0.51 24.56 7.11
C PRO A 492 0.08 23.29 7.74
N PRO A 493 1.29 22.86 7.36
CA PRO A 493 1.97 21.77 8.05
C PRO A 493 2.30 22.11 9.50
N LEU A 494 2.29 21.09 10.36
CA LEU A 494 2.66 21.18 11.79
C LEU A 494 4.04 21.81 12.03
N SER A 495 4.95 21.73 11.05
CA SER A 495 6.25 22.42 11.10
C SER A 495 6.17 23.95 11.10
N LEU A 496 5.01 24.53 10.74
CA LEU A 496 4.80 25.98 10.63
C LEU A 496 3.77 26.53 11.63
N SER A 497 2.94 25.68 12.25
CA SER A 497 1.85 26.11 13.13
C SER A 497 1.46 25.03 14.14
N ALA A 498 1.08 25.46 15.35
CA ALA A 498 0.50 24.59 16.38
C ALA A 498 -0.83 23.93 15.96
N LEU A 499 -1.58 24.59 15.07
CA LEU A 499 -2.81 24.06 14.48
C LEU A 499 -2.56 23.37 13.12
N GLY A 500 -1.29 23.09 12.81
CA GLY A 500 -0.92 22.49 11.55
C GLY A 500 -1.27 21.00 11.45
N GLY A 501 -1.44 20.53 10.22
CA GLY A 501 -1.75 19.15 9.92
C GLY A 501 -0.54 18.23 10.08
N PHE A 502 -0.79 16.99 10.46
CA PHE A 502 0.24 15.97 10.55
C PHE A 502 -0.31 14.57 10.28
N PHE A 503 0.53 13.70 9.75
CA PHE A 503 0.27 12.27 9.68
C PHE A 503 0.70 11.65 11.00
N LEU A 504 -0.14 10.83 11.61
CA LEU A 504 0.17 10.12 12.84
C LEU A 504 0.29 8.63 12.56
N THR A 505 1.30 7.99 13.15
CA THR A 505 1.42 6.54 13.28
C THR A 505 1.71 6.24 14.73
N ALA A 506 0.73 5.66 15.42
CA ALA A 506 0.75 5.50 16.86
C ALA A 506 0.28 4.10 17.28
N GLY A 507 0.90 3.57 18.34
CA GLY A 507 0.25 2.54 19.14
C GLY A 507 -0.91 3.15 19.91
N GLY A 508 -1.94 2.35 20.21
CA GLY A 508 -3.13 2.78 20.92
C GLY A 508 -3.48 1.79 22.01
N THR A 509 -3.73 2.27 23.21
CA THR A 509 -4.34 1.45 24.28
C THR A 509 -5.54 2.15 24.88
N ILE A 510 -6.61 1.39 25.10
CA ILE A 510 -7.82 1.90 25.73
C ILE A 510 -8.12 1.09 26.99
N ASN A 511 -8.42 1.79 28.08
CA ASN A 511 -8.72 1.14 29.35
C ASN A 511 -10.01 0.33 29.26
N ASN A 512 -10.21 -0.62 30.17
CA ASN A 512 -11.47 -1.35 30.26
C ASN A 512 -12.59 -0.40 30.75
N PRO A 513 -13.82 -0.47 30.19
CA PRO A 513 -14.94 0.39 30.61
C PRO A 513 -15.25 0.33 32.11
N PHE A 514 -14.93 -0.76 32.81
CA PHE A 514 -15.14 -0.88 34.25
C PHE A 514 -14.18 -0.03 35.10
N GLN A 515 -13.14 0.57 34.51
CA GLN A 515 -12.17 1.41 35.23
C GLN A 515 -12.58 2.88 35.38
N SER A 516 -13.80 3.24 34.96
CA SER A 516 -14.31 4.62 34.99
C SER A 516 -14.18 5.30 36.37
N PHE A 517 -14.40 4.56 37.47
CA PHE A 517 -14.24 5.11 38.82
C PHE A 517 -12.79 5.47 39.15
N ASP A 518 -11.82 4.64 38.76
CA ASP A 518 -10.40 4.88 38.99
C ASP A 518 -9.91 6.08 38.17
N ILE A 519 -10.34 6.18 36.91
CA ILE A 519 -10.04 7.33 36.04
C ILE A 519 -10.62 8.61 36.64
N LYS A 520 -11.87 8.58 37.11
CA LYS A 520 -12.51 9.72 37.77
C LYS A 520 -11.74 10.15 39.02
N ALA A 521 -11.36 9.19 39.87
CA ALA A 521 -10.55 9.48 41.07
C ALA A 521 -9.21 10.11 40.69
N ARG A 522 -8.59 9.66 39.60
CA ARG A 522 -7.33 10.22 39.09
C ARG A 522 -7.51 11.63 38.51
N LEU A 523 -8.60 11.90 37.82
CA LEU A 523 -8.94 13.24 37.30
C LEU A 523 -9.07 14.27 38.42
N ARG A 524 -9.60 13.90 39.59
CA ARG A 524 -9.63 14.78 40.79
C ARG A 524 -8.25 15.11 41.34
N GLN A 525 -7.26 14.26 41.08
CA GLN A 525 -5.88 14.45 41.53
C GLN A 525 -5.02 15.21 40.50
N GLY A 526 -5.61 15.70 39.41
CA GLY A 526 -4.92 16.49 38.38
C GLY A 526 -4.52 15.74 37.11
N GLY A 527 -4.97 14.50 36.90
CA GLY A 527 -4.75 13.76 35.64
C GLY A 527 -3.50 12.84 35.63
N PRO A 528 -2.95 12.49 34.45
CA PRO A 528 -1.77 11.64 34.36
C PRO A 528 -0.55 12.38 34.91
N ARG A 529 0.38 11.66 35.54
CA ARG A 529 1.68 12.22 35.99
C ARG A 529 2.78 11.79 35.07
#